data_AF-A0A965FJH9-F1
#
_entry.id   AF-A0A965FJH9-F1
#
_cell.length_a   1.000
_cell.length_b   1.000
_cell.length_c   1.000
_cell.angle_alpha   90.00
_cell.angle_beta   90.00
_cell.angle_gamma   90.00
#
_symmetry.space_group_name_H-M   'P 1'
#
loop_
_entity.id
_entity.type
_entity.pdbx_description
1 polymer ?
#
loop_
_entity_poly.entity_id
_entity_poly.type
_entity_poly.pdbx_seq_one_letter_code
_entity_poly.pdbx_strand_id
1 'polypeptide(L)' 'LKCGAVKDNWFPEFDRYREAAKRIATENQATFVPFQSMFDEAIKYAEPKHWAGDGVHPSPHGASLMAHFWLEAVKGA' A
#
# COMPACT_ATOMS: atom_id res chain seq x y z
N LEU A 1 0.68 -6.42 -2.71
CA LEU A 1 -0.29 -7.44 -3.16
C LEU A 1 0.47 -8.53 -3.91
N LYS A 2 0.52 -9.77 -3.41
CA LYS A 2 1.29 -10.86 -4.06
C LYS A 2 0.52 -11.47 -5.24
N CYS A 3 0.40 -10.71 -6.33
CA CYS A 3 -0.20 -11.17 -7.58
C CYS A 3 0.49 -10.51 -8.78
N GLY A 4 0.29 -11.08 -9.97
CA GLY A 4 0.82 -10.52 -11.21
C GLY A 4 2.35 -10.46 -11.25
N ALA A 5 2.90 -9.25 -11.34
CA ALA A 5 4.33 -8.99 -11.38
C ALA A 5 5.02 -9.17 -10.01
N VAL A 6 4.26 -8.98 -8.92
CA VAL A 6 4.80 -9.06 -7.55
C VAL A 6 4.89 -10.52 -7.10
N LYS A 7 6.12 -11.00 -6.97
CA LYS A 7 6.46 -12.38 -6.59
C LYS A 7 7.40 -12.38 -5.38
N ASP A 8 7.67 -13.56 -4.82
CA ASP A 8 8.50 -13.69 -3.61
C ASP A 8 9.94 -13.17 -3.80
N ASN A 9 10.46 -13.13 -5.03
CA ASN A 9 11.79 -12.59 -5.33
C ASN A 9 11.92 -11.07 -5.19
N TRP A 10 10.82 -10.33 -4.99
CA TRP A 10 10.86 -8.92 -4.60
C TRP A 10 11.24 -8.74 -3.13
N PHE A 11 11.09 -9.79 -2.32
CA PHE A 11 11.25 -9.75 -0.88
C PHE A 11 12.58 -10.41 -0.46
N PRO A 12 13.31 -9.85 0.52
CA PRO A 12 12.90 -8.76 1.42
C PRO A 12 13.23 -7.34 0.90
N GLU A 13 13.79 -7.18 -0.30
CA GLU A 13 14.26 -5.86 -0.77
C GLU A 13 13.12 -4.83 -0.83
N PHE A 14 11.94 -5.24 -1.28
CA PHE A 14 10.77 -4.37 -1.30
C PHE A 14 10.27 -3.98 0.10
N ASP A 15 10.48 -4.84 1.12
CA ASP A 15 10.19 -4.48 2.50
C ASP A 15 11.10 -3.34 2.96
N ARG A 16 12.37 -3.35 2.56
CA ARG A 16 13.35 -2.29 2.89
C ARG A 16 12.97 -0.94 2.30
N TYR A 17 12.42 -0.91 1.07
CA TYR A 17 11.92 0.34 0.50
C TYR A 17 10.74 0.93 1.29
N ARG A 18 9.83 0.07 1.78
CA ARG A 18 8.72 0.54 2.64
C ARG A 18 9.22 1.10 3.96
N GLU A 19 10.18 0.43 4.60
CA GLU A 19 10.79 0.93 5.83
C GLU A 19 11.56 2.24 5.60
N ALA A 20 12.28 2.36 4.48
CA ALA A 20 12.96 3.60 4.11
C ALA A 20 11.97 4.75 3.93
N ALA A 21 10.84 4.54 3.24
CA ALA A 21 9.81 5.55 3.05
C ALA A 21 9.21 6.02 4.39
N LYS A 22 8.89 5.07 5.30
CA LYS A 22 8.38 5.38 6.63
C LYS A 22 9.40 6.16 7.47
N ARG A 23 10.67 5.75 7.41
CA ARG A 23 11.76 6.43 8.12
C ARG A 23 11.92 7.88 7.66
N ILE A 24 12.01 8.12 6.36
CA ILE A 24 12.16 9.49 5.81
C ILE A 24 10.94 10.35 6.15
N ALA A 25 9.72 9.80 6.07
CA ALA A 25 8.52 10.53 6.48
C ALA A 25 8.57 10.93 7.97
N THR A 26 8.98 10.00 8.84
CA THR A 26 9.13 10.25 10.28
C THR A 26 10.20 11.30 10.58
N GLU A 27 11.39 11.16 9.99
CA GLU A 27 12.52 12.09 10.16
C GLU A 27 12.17 13.53 9.77
N ASN A 28 11.27 13.70 8.80
CA ASN A 28 10.84 15.00 8.29
C ASN A 28 9.47 15.45 8.82
N GLN A 29 8.90 14.75 9.81
CA GLN A 29 7.57 15.05 10.35
C GLN A 29 6.47 15.12 9.26
N ALA A 30 6.62 14.35 8.19
CA ALA A 30 5.66 14.27 7.10
C ALA A 30 4.54 13.27 7.41
N THR A 31 3.34 13.53 6.91
CA THR A 31 2.23 12.56 6.95
C THR A 31 2.62 11.30 6.19
N PHE A 32 2.58 10.15 6.88
CA PHE A 32 2.82 8.84 6.29
C PHE A 32 1.51 8.08 6.09
N VAL A 33 1.22 7.66 4.85
CA VAL A 33 0.02 6.87 4.52
C VAL A 33 0.42 5.39 4.34
N PRO A 34 0.03 4.48 5.26
CA PRO A 34 0.50 3.09 5.26
C PRO A 34 -0.28 2.20 4.28
N PHE A 35 -0.18 2.47 2.98
CA PHE A 35 -0.94 1.74 1.95
C PHE A 35 -0.69 0.22 1.94
N GLN A 36 0.50 -0.25 2.32
CA GLN A 36 0.76 -1.67 2.43
C GLN A 36 -0.13 -2.33 3.49
N SER A 37 -0.17 -1.79 4.71
CA SER A 37 -1.04 -2.31 5.78
C SER A 37 -2.52 -2.26 5.38
N MET A 38 -2.94 -1.20 4.70
CA MET A 38 -4.30 -1.11 4.18
C MET A 38 -4.60 -2.21 3.16
N PHE A 39 -3.72 -2.48 2.20
CA PHE A 39 -3.94 -3.58 1.24
C PHE A 39 -3.83 -4.96 1.90
N ASP A 40 -2.97 -5.13 2.92
CA ASP A 40 -2.88 -6.38 3.69
C ASP A 40 -4.19 -6.70 4.43
N GLU A 41 -4.93 -5.67 4.85
CA GLU A 41 -6.29 -5.83 5.39
C GLU A 41 -7.32 -6.05 4.27
N ALA A 42 -7.22 -5.31 3.16
CA ALA A 42 -8.16 -5.40 2.04
C ALA A 42 -8.24 -6.80 1.42
N ILE A 43 -7.10 -7.53 1.39
CA ILE A 43 -7.07 -8.89 0.83
C ILE A 43 -7.84 -9.93 1.64
N LYS A 44 -8.28 -9.59 2.86
CA LYS A 44 -9.18 -10.43 3.64
C LYS A 44 -10.62 -10.41 3.10
N TYR A 45 -10.97 -9.40 2.29
CA TYR A 45 -12.32 -9.19 1.76
C TYR A 45 -12.46 -9.54 0.28
N ALA A 46 -11.39 -9.37 -0.51
CA ALA A 46 -11.36 -9.75 -1.92
C ALA A 46 -9.93 -10.12 -2.34
N GLU A 47 -9.80 -10.98 -3.35
CA GLU A 47 -8.49 -11.44 -3.82
C GLU A 47 -7.58 -10.28 -4.27
N PRO A 48 -6.23 -10.42 -4.19
CA PRO A 48 -5.30 -9.35 -4.56
C PRO A 48 -5.55 -8.70 -5.93
N LYS A 49 -5.97 -9.48 -6.94
CA LYS A 49 -6.25 -9.00 -8.30
C LYS A 49 -7.44 -8.07 -8.39
N HIS A 50 -8.41 -8.16 -7.47
CA HIS A 50 -9.51 -7.20 -7.37
C HIS A 50 -8.98 -5.79 -7.11
N TRP A 51 -7.94 -5.68 -6.27
CA TRP A 51 -7.34 -4.43 -5.83
C TRP A 51 -6.27 -3.91 -6.79
N ALA A 52 -5.42 -4.78 -7.34
CA ALA A 52 -4.43 -4.45 -8.37
C ALA A 52 -4.16 -5.68 -9.25
N GLY A 53 -4.53 -5.62 -10.54
CA GLY A 53 -4.47 -6.79 -11.42
C GLY A 53 -3.07 -7.38 -11.58
N ASP A 54 -2.05 -6.53 -11.63
CA ASP A 54 -0.65 -6.91 -11.74
C ASP A 54 0.13 -6.87 -10.40
N GLY A 55 -0.57 -6.56 -9.30
CA GLY A 55 0.02 -6.39 -7.98
C GLY A 55 0.72 -5.04 -7.72
N VAL A 56 0.78 -4.15 -8.73
CA VAL A 56 1.46 -2.84 -8.68
C VAL A 56 0.48 -1.70 -8.94
N HIS A 57 -0.21 -1.71 -10.08
CA HIS A 57 -1.10 -0.64 -10.50
C HIS A 57 -2.52 -0.88 -9.96
N PRO A 58 -3.05 0.03 -9.11
CA PRO A 58 -4.36 -0.18 -8.50
C PRO A 58 -5.48 -0.17 -9.54
N SER A 59 -6.47 -1.04 -9.34
CA SER A 59 -7.76 -0.98 -10.03
C SER A 59 -8.58 0.23 -9.55
N PRO A 60 -9.75 0.52 -10.13
CA PRO A 60 -10.66 1.54 -9.58
C PRO A 60 -11.02 1.30 -8.09
N HIS A 61 -11.16 0.03 -7.68
CA HIS A 61 -11.43 -0.34 -6.28
C HIS A 61 -10.22 -0.06 -5.38
N GLY A 62 -9.01 -0.43 -5.83
CA GLY A 62 -7.77 -0.14 -5.12
C GLY A 62 -7.50 1.36 -4.99
N ALA A 63 -7.71 2.11 -6.07
CA ALA A 63 -7.51 3.55 -6.10
C ALA A 63 -8.51 4.28 -5.20
N SER A 64 -9.78 3.84 -5.16
CA SER A 64 -10.79 4.38 -4.24
C SER A 64 -10.40 4.16 -2.78
N LEU A 65 -9.91 2.97 -2.43
CA LEU A 65 -9.45 2.66 -1.08
C LEU A 65 -8.20 3.49 -0.69
N MET A 66 -7.25 3.65 -1.61
CA MET A 66 -6.10 4.54 -1.43
C MET A 66 -6.54 5.99 -1.18
N ALA A 67 -7.51 6.50 -1.94
CA ALA A 67 -8.03 7.86 -1.76
C ALA A 67 -8.69 8.04 -0.39
N HIS A 68 -9.47 7.06 0.08
CA HIS A 68 -10.07 7.09 1.41
C HIS A 68 -8.98 7.19 2.50
N PHE A 69 -7.99 6.29 2.50
CA PHE A 69 -6.92 6.29 3.50
C PHE A 69 -6.02 7.53 3.43
N TRP A 70 -5.83 8.10 2.24
CA TRP A 70 -5.13 9.36 2.09
C TRP A 70 -5.88 10.51 2.78
N LEU A 71 -7.20 10.60 2.55
CA LEU A 71 -8.05 11.62 3.18
C LEU A 71 -8.04 11.52 4.70
N GLU A 72 -8.16 10.31 5.25
CA GLU A 72 -8.06 10.07 6.70
C GLU A 72 -6.72 10.55 7.25
N ALA A 73 -5.62 10.25 6.55
CA ALA A 73 -4.28 10.61 7.00
C ALA A 73 -4.01 12.12 7.00
N VAL A 74 -4.61 12.89 6.07
CA VAL A 74 -4.35 14.34 5.96
C VAL A 74 -5.39 15.21 6.64
N LYS A 75 -6.63 14.73 6.80
CA LYS A 75 -7.70 15.48 7.48
C LYS A 75 -7.67 15.29 9.00
N GLY A 76 -6.96 14.26 9.47
CA GLY A 76 -7.03 13.79 10.85
C GLY A 76 -8.25 12.90 11.04
N ALA A 77 -8.08 11.84 11.85
CA ALA A 77 -9.19 11.02 12.34
C ALA A 77 -9.99 11.77 13.42
#